data_AF-A0A7W0VMI2-F1
#
_entry.id   AF-A0A7W0VMI2-F1
#
_cell.length_a   1.000
_cell.length_b   1.000
_cell.length_c   1.000
_cell.angle_alpha   90.00
_cell.angle_beta   90.00
_cell.angle_gamma   90.00
#
_symmetry.space_group_name_H-M   'P 1'
#
loop_
_entity.id
_entity.type
_entity.pdbx_description
1 polymer ?
#
loop_
_entity_poly.entity_id
_entity_poly.type
_entity_poly.pdbx_seq_one_letter_code
_entity_poly.pdbx_strand_id
1 'polypeptide(L)'
;MILSAESQLCVAAHKHSTRHRPEVEASSLCACFFCFKKFAPTTIKAWSDGGQTALCPSCGVDSVIGDASTHRLDDTFLRRMHGHFFAYRSK
;
A
#
# COMPACT_ATOMS: atom_id res chain seq x y z
N MET A 1 -16.86 -20.28 3.13
CA MET A 1 -16.94 -18.84 2.76
C MET A 1 -16.01 -18.61 1.60
N ILE A 2 -16.55 -18.43 0.39
CA ILE A 2 -15.73 -18.13 -0.79
C ILE A 2 -15.49 -16.62 -0.76
N LEU A 3 -14.30 -16.19 -0.31
CA LEU A 3 -13.85 -14.82 -0.57
C LEU A 3 -13.82 -14.66 -2.10
N SER A 4 -14.44 -13.60 -2.62
CA SER A 4 -14.39 -13.32 -4.06
C SER A 4 -12.94 -13.20 -4.53
N ALA A 5 -12.66 -13.50 -5.80
CA ALA A 5 -11.31 -13.36 -6.37
C ALA A 5 -10.70 -11.97 -6.13
N GLU A 6 -11.55 -10.94 -6.07
CA GLU A 6 -11.15 -9.56 -5.77
C GLU A 6 -10.66 -9.39 -4.32
N SER A 7 -11.30 -10.06 -3.36
CA SER A 7 -10.85 -10.06 -1.97
C SER A 7 -9.52 -10.80 -1.80
N GLN A 8 -9.31 -11.89 -2.55
CA GLN A 8 -8.03 -12.61 -2.54
C GLN A 8 -6.88 -11.74 -3.05
N LEU A 9 -7.10 -10.96 -4.12
CA LEU A 9 -6.11 -10.01 -4.62
C LEU A 9 -5.73 -8.98 -3.55
N CYS A 10 -6.72 -8.43 -2.83
CA CYS A 10 -6.46 -7.44 -1.78
C CYS A 10 -5.66 -8.03 -0.62
N VAL A 11 -6.02 -9.25 -0.18
CA VAL A 11 -5.29 -9.96 0.89
C VAL A 11 -3.87 -10.31 0.48
N ALA A 12 -3.66 -10.72 -0.78
CA ALA A 12 -2.31 -10.99 -1.31
C ALA A 12 -1.46 -9.71 -1.33
N ALA A 13 -1.99 -8.63 -1.91
CA ALA A 13 -1.30 -7.36 -2.01
C ALA A 13 -0.96 -6.72 -0.66
N HIS A 14 -1.85 -6.87 0.34
CA HIS A 14 -1.61 -6.33 1.68
C HIS A 14 -0.39 -6.93 2.38
N LYS A 15 0.06 -8.12 1.97
CA LYS A 15 1.32 -8.69 2.49
C LYS A 15 2.53 -7.84 2.11
N HIS A 16 2.42 -7.06 1.03
CA HIS A 16 3.46 -6.16 0.54
C HIS A 16 3.36 -4.74 1.12
N SER A 17 2.50 -4.51 2.13
CA SER A 17 2.41 -3.25 2.86
C SER A 17 2.93 -3.31 4.30
N THR A 18 3.59 -4.41 4.70
CA THR A 18 4.17 -4.57 6.05
C THR A 18 5.55 -5.20 5.94
N ARG A 19 6.53 -4.67 6.69
CA ARG A 19 7.93 -5.09 6.67
C ARG A 19 8.52 -5.24 5.25
N HIS A 20 8.11 -4.34 4.37
CA HIS A 20 8.26 -4.37 2.91
C HIS A 20 9.36 -3.42 2.41
N ARG A 21 10.23 -2.94 3.30
CA ARG A 21 11.28 -1.95 2.97
C ARG A 21 12.13 -2.30 1.75
N PRO A 22 12.66 -3.53 1.59
CA PRO A 22 13.43 -3.86 0.38
C PRO A 22 12.62 -3.68 -0.92
N GLU A 23 11.32 -4.01 -0.90
CA GLU A 23 10.45 -3.82 -2.06
C GLU A 23 10.21 -2.34 -2.35
N VAL A 24 9.98 -1.53 -1.31
CA VAL A 24 9.83 -0.07 -1.45
C VAL A 24 11.10 0.57 -2.00
N GLU A 25 12.27 0.17 -1.49
CA GLU A 25 13.56 0.70 -1.93
C GLU A 25 13.91 0.26 -3.35
N ALA A 26 13.42 -0.90 -3.79
CA ALA A 26 13.55 -1.38 -5.17
C ALA A 26 12.49 -0.82 -6.14
N SER A 27 11.47 -0.13 -5.62
CA SER A 27 10.37 0.41 -6.42
C SER A 27 10.75 1.73 -7.10
N SER A 28 10.11 2.01 -8.24
CA SER A 28 10.20 3.33 -8.89
C SER A 28 9.05 4.24 -8.48
N LEU A 29 7.91 3.63 -8.12
CA LEU A 29 6.69 4.29 -7.71
C LEU A 29 6.12 3.58 -6.48
N CYS A 30 5.67 4.36 -5.51
CA CYS A 30 4.87 3.90 -4.40
C CYS A 30 3.50 4.57 -4.42
N ALA A 31 2.53 3.92 -3.82
CA ALA A 31 1.19 4.47 -3.63
C ALA A 31 0.66 4.13 -2.25
N CYS A 32 -0.08 5.08 -1.67
CA CYS A 32 -0.84 4.82 -0.46
C CYS A 32 -2.26 4.41 -0.82
N PHE A 33 -2.69 3.21 -0.44
CA PHE A 33 -4.08 2.79 -0.68
C PHE A 33 -5.06 3.35 0.36
N PHE A 34 -4.58 4.01 1.43
CA PHE A 34 -5.46 4.84 2.26
C PHE A 34 -5.75 6.17 1.56
N CYS A 35 -4.73 6.99 1.26
CA CYS A 35 -4.94 8.34 0.74
C CYS A 35 -4.81 8.49 -0.79
N PHE A 36 -4.73 7.40 -1.55
CA PHE A 36 -4.60 7.33 -3.03
C PHE A 36 -3.48 8.19 -3.65
N LYS A 37 -2.54 8.72 -2.85
CA LYS A 37 -1.41 9.47 -3.37
C LYS A 37 -0.34 8.51 -3.87
N LYS A 38 0.23 8.85 -5.03
CA LYS A 38 1.40 8.18 -5.62
C LYS A 38 2.60 9.10 -5.47
N PHE A 39 3.76 8.52 -5.19
CA PHE A 39 4.97 9.26 -4.87
C PHE A 39 6.21 8.39 -5.10
N ALA A 40 7.37 9.03 -5.30
CA ALA A 40 8.63 8.31 -5.38
C ALA A 40 9.01 7.73 -4.01
N PRO A 41 9.61 6.54 -3.91
CA PRO A 41 10.01 5.95 -2.63
C PRO A 41 10.94 6.85 -1.81
N THR A 42 11.77 7.67 -2.48
CA THR A 42 12.68 8.63 -1.84
C THR A 42 11.98 9.72 -1.01
N THR A 43 10.68 9.92 -1.21
CA THR A 43 9.85 10.84 -0.43
C THR A 43 9.46 10.28 0.94
N ILE A 44 9.57 8.96 1.16
CA ILE A 44 9.26 8.30 2.43
C ILE A 44 10.37 8.63 3.43
N LYS A 45 10.03 9.39 4.48
CA LYS A 45 10.96 9.78 5.54
C LYS A 45 10.69 9.07 6.87
N ALA A 46 9.48 8.56 7.07
CA ALA A 46 9.06 7.93 8.30
C ALA A 46 8.75 6.45 8.08
N TRP A 47 9.17 5.62 9.04
CA TRP A 47 9.06 4.17 9.00
C TRP A 47 8.66 3.66 10.38
N SER A 48 7.75 2.68 10.43
CA SER A 48 7.36 1.94 11.63
C SER A 48 8.02 0.55 11.64
N ASP A 49 7.65 -0.30 12.61
CA ASP A 49 8.09 -1.69 12.73
C ASP A 49 9.62 -1.86 12.73
N GLY A 50 10.31 -1.04 13.52
CA GLY A 50 11.77 -1.04 13.57
C GLY A 50 12.43 -0.55 12.28
N GLY A 51 11.74 0.30 11.52
CA GLY A 51 12.24 0.86 10.27
C GLY A 51 11.96 -0.01 9.03
N GLN A 52 10.99 -0.92 9.10
CA GLN A 52 10.70 -1.89 8.03
C GLN A 52 9.39 -1.63 7.27
N THR A 53 8.49 -0.81 7.82
CA THR A 53 7.18 -0.51 7.21
C THR A 53 7.10 0.97 6.89
N ALA A 54 6.88 1.32 5.63
CA ALA A 54 6.81 2.72 5.20
C ALA A 54 5.53 3.41 5.68
N LEU A 55 5.67 4.65 6.16
CA LEU A 55 4.53 5.54 6.41
C LEU A 55 4.32 6.48 5.23
N CYS A 56 3.08 6.65 4.80
CA CYS A 56 2.76 7.54 3.70
C CYS A 56 3.19 8.98 4.02
N PRO A 57 3.97 9.66 3.15
CA PRO A 57 4.42 11.02 3.39
C PRO A 57 3.30 12.06 3.38
N SER A 58 2.12 11.73 2.82
CA SER A 58 0.98 12.64 2.76
C SER A 58 0.01 12.51 3.94
N CYS A 59 -0.19 11.31 4.50
CA CYS A 59 -1.20 11.09 5.53
C CYS A 59 -0.69 10.33 6.77
N GLY A 60 0.56 9.87 6.78
CA GLY A 60 1.18 9.16 7.91
C GLY A 60 0.72 7.71 8.12
N VAL A 61 -0.23 7.20 7.33
CA VAL A 61 -0.73 5.82 7.46
C VAL A 61 0.23 4.83 6.80
N ASP A 62 0.42 3.68 7.43
CA ASP A 62 1.23 2.52 7.03
C ASP A 62 0.57 1.67 5.92
N SER A 63 -0.06 2.31 4.96
CA SER A 63 -0.80 1.66 3.86
C SER A 63 -0.13 1.91 2.52
N VAL A 64 1.19 1.70 2.47
CA VAL A 64 2.03 1.94 1.29
C VAL A 64 2.33 0.64 0.57
N ILE A 65 2.27 0.65 -0.77
CA ILE A 65 2.72 -0.45 -1.63
C ILE A 65 3.61 0.14 -2.74
N GLY A 66 4.71 -0.54 -3.04
CA GLY A 66 5.62 -0.21 -4.14
C GLY A 66 5.35 -1.03 -5.41
N ASP A 67 5.71 -0.53 -6.59
CA ASP A 67 5.54 -1.22 -7.88
C ASP A 67 6.44 -2.46 -8.04
N ALA A 68 7.48 -2.62 -7.21
CA ALA A 68 8.25 -3.86 -7.11
C ALA A 68 7.46 -5.03 -6.49
N SER A 69 6.30 -4.78 -5.87
CA SER A 69 5.40 -5.83 -5.35
C SER A 69 4.64 -6.60 -6.42
N THR A 70 4.93 -6.36 -7.71
CA THR A 70 4.26 -6.93 -8.89
C THR A 70 2.80 -6.49 -9.10
N HIS A 71 2.29 -5.58 -8.25
CA HIS A 71 0.94 -5.03 -8.37
C HIS A 71 0.90 -3.72 -9.14
N ARG A 72 -0.14 -3.55 -9.98
CA ARG A 72 -0.41 -2.28 -10.65
C ARG A 72 -0.96 -1.26 -9.66
N LEU A 73 -0.26 -0.14 -9.49
CA LEU A 73 -0.67 0.95 -8.60
C LEU A 73 -1.66 1.92 -9.28
N ASP A 74 -2.66 1.40 -9.99
CA ASP A 74 -3.74 2.20 -10.60
C ASP A 74 -4.84 2.53 -9.58
N ASP A 75 -5.65 3.55 -9.89
CA ASP A 75 -6.64 4.09 -8.96
C ASP A 75 -7.74 3.07 -8.64
N THR A 76 -8.07 2.18 -9.57
CA THR A 76 -9.04 1.10 -9.36
C THR A 76 -8.52 0.11 -8.32
N PHE A 77 -7.27 -0.31 -8.45
CA PHE A 77 -6.61 -1.17 -7.47
C PHE A 77 -6.53 -0.53 -6.08
N LEU A 78 -6.10 0.74 -6.01
CA LEU A 78 -5.99 1.45 -4.73
C LEU A 78 -7.35 1.62 -4.03
N ARG A 79 -8.41 1.93 -4.78
CA ARG A 79 -9.77 2.04 -4.24
C ARG A 79 -10.32 0.70 -3.78
N ARG A 80 -9.99 -0.40 -4.46
CA ARG A 80 -10.34 -1.76 -4.02
C ARG A 80 -9.67 -2.10 -2.69
N MET A 81 -8.37 -1.87 -2.57
CA MET A 81 -7.62 -2.04 -1.33
C MET A 81 -8.26 -1.21 -0.19
N HIS A 82 -8.59 0.05 -0.43
CA HIS A 82 -9.29 0.88 0.55
C HIS A 82 -10.65 0.32 0.94
N GLY A 83 -11.47 -0.05 -0.04
CA GLY A 83 -12.78 -0.63 0.22
C GLY A 83 -12.70 -1.93 1.02
N HIS A 84 -11.61 -2.69 0.88
CA HIS A 84 -11.41 -3.93 1.62
C HIS A 84 -10.92 -3.70 3.06
N PHE A 85 -9.91 -2.84 3.27
CA PHE A 85 -9.26 -2.66 4.57
C PHE A 85 -9.78 -1.48 5.39
N PHE A 86 -10.43 -0.51 4.74
CA PHE A 86 -10.89 0.75 5.34
C PHE A 86 -12.35 1.09 5.00
N ALA A 87 -13.19 0.09 4.76
CA ALA A 87 -14.62 0.28 4.44
C ALA A 87 -15.37 1.19 5.44
N TYR A 88 -14.90 1.24 6.69
CA TYR A 88 -15.47 2.01 7.79
C TYR A 88 -14.98 3.47 7.86
N ARG A 89 -14.11 3.92 6.93
CA ARG A 89 -13.57 5.30 6.90
C ARG A 89 -13.87 5.94 5.56
N SER A 90 -14.30 7.20 5.58
CA SER A 90 -14.26 8.07 4.39
C SER A 90 -12.89 8.71 4.29
N LYS A 91 -12.41 8.94 3.06
CA LYS A 91 -11.10 9.50 2.76
C LYS A 91 -11.20 10.83 2.03
#